data_AF-A0A840DWT0-F1
#
_entry.id   AF-A0A840DWT0-F1
#
_cell.length_a   1.000
_cell.length_b   1.000
_cell.length_c   1.000
_cell.angle_alpha   90.00
_cell.angle_beta   90.00
_cell.angle_gamma   90.00
#
_symmetry.space_group_name_H-M   'P 1'
#
loop_
_entity.id
_entity.type
_entity.pdbx_description
1 polymer ?
#
loop_
_entity_poly.entity_id
_entity_poly.type
_entity_poly.pdbx_seq_one_letter_code
_entity_poly.pdbx_strand_id
1 'polypeptide(L)' 'MTKFTRHFIDLSNLMPEVTRAIIDYPKILKATFRAGKGSKVFMGNTFAMICEKLSTRTCISFNIGMHQLGEKQSSSRM' A
#
# COMPACT_ATOMS: atom_id res chain seq x y z
N MET A 1 -11.45 -15.49 14.57
CA MET A 1 -12.05 -14.66 13.51
C MET A 1 -11.25 -14.89 12.23
N THR A 2 -11.74 -15.74 11.34
CA THR A 2 -11.10 -16.03 10.04
C THR A 2 -11.23 -14.81 9.13
N LYS A 3 -10.18 -13.99 9.08
CA LYS A 3 -10.11 -12.83 8.20
C LYS A 3 -9.82 -13.34 6.79
N PHE A 4 -10.83 -13.33 5.92
CA PHE A 4 -10.65 -13.68 4.51
C PHE A 4 -9.63 -12.73 3.87
N THR A 5 -8.58 -13.30 3.30
CA THR A 5 -7.57 -12.57 2.53
C THR A 5 -8.22 -12.02 1.26
N ARG A 6 -8.10 -10.71 1.03
CA ARG A 6 -8.56 -10.06 -0.20
C ARG A 6 -7.36 -9.81 -1.10
N HIS A 7 -7.32 -10.50 -2.24
CA HIS A 7 -6.26 -10.33 -3.23
C HIS A 7 -6.62 -9.21 -4.23
N PHE A 8 -5.64 -8.36 -4.54
CA PHE A 8 -5.72 -7.37 -5.62
C PHE A 8 -4.86 -7.87 -6.78
N ILE A 9 -5.48 -8.58 -7.72
CA ILE A 9 -4.80 -9.21 -8.87
C ILE A 9 -5.15 -8.48 -10.16
N ASP A 10 -6.45 -8.21 -10.37
CA ASP A 10 -6.98 -7.55 -11.56
C ASP A 10 -8.05 -6.52 -11.17
N LEU A 11 -8.16 -5.45 -11.96
CA LEU A 11 -9.15 -4.39 -11.76
C LEU A 11 -10.58 -4.85 -12.02
N SER A 12 -10.78 -5.82 -12.91
CA SER A 12 -12.10 -6.40 -13.22
C SER A 12 -12.72 -7.16 -12.05
N ASN A 13 -11.90 -7.56 -11.07
CA ASN A 13 -12.36 -8.24 -9.86
C ASN A 13 -12.94 -7.28 -8.81
N LEU A 14 -12.83 -5.97 -9.04
CA LEU A 14 -13.30 -4.94 -8.11
C LEU A 14 -14.69 -4.46 -8.51
N MET A 15 -15.55 -4.30 -7.51
CA MET A 15 -16.81 -3.59 -7.73
C MET A 15 -16.54 -2.12 -8.09
N PRO A 16 -17.35 -1.50 -8.97
CA PRO A 16 -17.15 -0.12 -9.41
C PRO A 16 -17.03 0.89 -8.25
N GLU A 17 -17.78 0.67 -7.17
CA GLU A 17 -17.81 1.53 -5.99
C GLU A 17 -16.48 1.47 -5.24
N VAL A 18 -15.90 0.28 -5.12
CA VAL A 18 -14.60 0.05 -4.48
C VAL A 18 -13.49 0.72 -5.29
N THR A 19 -13.52 0.59 -6.61
CA THR A 19 -12.56 1.25 -7.50
C THR A 19 -12.62 2.77 -7.36
N ARG A 20 -13.83 3.35 -7.28
CA ARG A 20 -13.99 4.79 -7.02
C ARG A 20 -13.40 5.20 -5.67
N ALA A 21 -13.69 4.43 -4.62
CA ALA A 21 -13.16 4.69 -3.29
C ALA A 21 -11.62 4.65 -3.26
N ILE A 22 -10.98 3.70 -3.96
CA ILE A 22 -9.52 3.61 -4.07
C ILE A 22 -8.93 4.84 -4.76
N ILE A 23 -9.63 5.45 -5.72
CA ILE A 23 -9.16 6.64 -6.43
C ILE A 23 -9.36 7.92 -5.60
N ASP A 24 -10.41 7.99 -4.79
CA ASP A 24 -10.69 9.17 -3.96
C ASP A 24 -9.90 9.21 -2.65
N TYR A 25 -9.63 8.05 -2.05
CA TYR A 25 -8.93 7.95 -0.77
C TYR A 25 -7.51 8.60 -0.74
N PRO A 26 -6.68 8.53 -1.80
CA PRO A 26 -5.39 9.22 -1.87
C PRO A 26 -5.47 10.73 -1.64
N LYS A 27 -6.60 11.38 -1.97
CA LYS A 27 -6.78 12.82 -1.69
C LYS A 27 -6.75 13.10 -0.19
N ILE A 28 -7.41 12.24 0.58
CA ILE A 28 -7.46 12.31 2.05
C ILE A 28 -6.07 12.05 2.62
N LEU A 29 -5.41 10.96 2.19
CA LEU A 29 -4.06 10.63 2.63
C LEU A 29 -3.05 11.76 2.34
N LYS A 30 -3.14 12.37 1.16
CA LYS A 30 -2.28 13.50 0.80
C LYS A 30 -2.53 14.72 1.67
N ALA A 31 -3.78 15.03 1.99
CA ALA A 31 -4.13 16.14 2.86
C ALA A 31 -3.63 15.92 4.30
N THR A 32 -3.83 14.72 4.86
CA THR A 32 -3.37 14.39 6.22
C THR A 32 -1.86 14.37 6.32
N PHE A 33 -1.16 13.84 5.31
CA PHE A 33 0.30 13.87 5.23
C PHE A 33 0.83 15.31 5.21
N ARG A 34 0.26 16.19 4.38
CA ARG A 34 0.65 17.62 4.32
C ARG A 34 0.38 18.39 5.60
N ALA A 35 -0.63 17.99 6.37
CA ALA A 35 -0.94 18.56 7.68
C ALA A 35 -0.02 18.04 8.81
N GLY A 36 0.98 17.20 8.50
CA GLY A 36 1.88 16.59 9.49
C GLY A 36 1.22 15.47 10.31
N LYS A 37 -0.01 15.06 9.98
CA LYS A 37 -0.80 14.04 10.68
C LYS A 37 -0.73 12.69 9.97
N GLY A 38 0.49 12.24 9.64
CA GLY A 38 0.71 10.99 8.91
C GLY A 38 0.06 9.80 9.61
N SER A 39 -0.76 9.05 8.88
CA SER A 39 -1.45 7.87 9.40
C SER A 39 -0.50 6.68 9.46
N LYS A 40 -0.19 6.18 10.67
CA LYS A 40 0.68 5.00 10.88
C LYS A 40 -0.14 3.71 10.97
N VAL A 41 -1.09 3.52 10.04
CA VAL A 41 -2.04 2.40 10.02
C VAL A 41 -1.36 1.03 9.96
N PHE A 42 -0.12 0.96 9.49
CA PHE A 42 0.62 -0.29 9.37
C PHE A 42 1.82 -0.35 10.34
N MET A 43 1.79 0.43 11.43
CA MET A 43 2.81 0.32 12.47
C MET A 43 2.86 -1.10 13.05
N GLY A 44 4.03 -1.71 13.00
CA GLY A 44 4.26 -3.08 13.48
C GLY A 44 3.96 -4.17 12.45
N ASN A 45 3.47 -3.81 11.27
CA ASN A 45 3.32 -4.74 10.16
C ASN A 45 4.64 -4.87 9.38
N THR A 46 4.81 -6.05 8.76
CA THR A 46 5.94 -6.37 7.89
C THR A 46 5.43 -6.54 6.47
N PHE A 47 6.03 -5.82 5.53
CA PHE A 47 5.77 -5.96 4.10
C PHE A 47 6.92 -6.66 3.39
N ALA A 48 6.55 -7.62 2.54
CA ALA A 48 7.45 -8.34 1.66
C ALA A 48 7.14 -7.94 0.21
N MET A 49 8.19 -7.69 -0.56
CA MET A 49 8.11 -7.30 -1.96
C MET A 49 8.93 -8.26 -2.79
N ILE A 50 8.31 -8.84 -3.82
CA ILE A 50 8.95 -9.74 -4.78
C ILE A 50 8.88 -9.07 -6.15
N CYS A 51 10.03 -8.70 -6.71
CA CYS A 51 10.17 -8.06 -8.02
C CYS A 51 11.13 -8.91 -8.87
N GLU A 52 10.64 -9.85 -9.70
CA GLU A 52 11.48 -10.68 -10.58
C GLU A 52 12.08 -9.87 -11.74
N LYS A 53 11.33 -8.90 -12.25
CA LYS A 53 11.77 -7.97 -13.29
C LYS A 53 12.06 -6.60 -12.69
N LEU A 54 13.13 -5.96 -13.15
CA LEU A 54 13.53 -4.66 -12.64
C LEU A 54 12.48 -3.58 -12.99
N SER A 55 11.66 -3.19 -12.02
CA SER A 55 10.72 -2.08 -12.13
C SER A 55 10.97 -1.06 -11.02
N THR A 56 11.92 -0.15 -11.28
CA THR A 56 12.37 0.83 -10.27
C THR A 56 11.24 1.72 -9.76
N ARG A 57 10.41 2.24 -10.67
CA ARG A 57 9.28 3.11 -10.30
C ARG A 57 8.24 2.39 -9.46
N THR A 58 7.92 1.13 -9.78
CA THR A 58 6.96 0.34 -9.01
C THR A 58 7.53 -0.04 -7.65
N CYS A 59 8.70 -0.69 -7.60
CA CYS A 59 9.24 -1.19 -6.35
C CYS A 59 9.55 -0.02 -5.36
N ILE A 60 10.04 1.13 -5.85
CA ILE A 60 10.27 2.33 -5.01
C ILE A 60 8.95 2.97 -4.54
N SER A 61 7.94 3.10 -5.39
CA SER A 61 6.67 3.71 -4.99
C SER A 61 5.95 2.91 -3.91
N PHE A 62 5.94 1.58 -4.00
CA PHE A 62 5.39 0.71 -2.95
C PHE A 62 6.18 0.83 -1.64
N ASN A 63 7.52 0.80 -1.71
CA ASN A 63 8.36 0.94 -0.53
C ASN A 63 8.11 2.27 0.20
N ILE A 64 8.13 3.40 -0.53
CA ILE A 64 7.88 4.72 0.04
C ILE A 64 6.47 4.80 0.64
N GLY A 65 5.46 4.27 -0.07
CA GLY A 65 4.08 4.25 0.43
C GLY A 65 3.95 3.50 1.76
N MET A 66 4.52 2.31 1.85
CA MET A 66 4.49 1.51 3.08
C MET A 66 5.27 2.17 4.24
N HIS A 67 6.41 2.78 3.93
CA HIS A 67 7.19 3.52 4.93
C HIS A 67 6.43 4.73 5.48
N GLN A 68 5.75 5.50 4.62
CA GLN A 68 4.91 6.63 5.02
C GLN A 68 3.74 6.20 5.92
N LEU A 69 3.25 4.98 5.74
CA LEU A 69 2.17 4.40 6.53
C LEU A 69 2.65 3.64 7.79
N GLY A 70 3.95 3.69 8.06
CA GLY A 70 4.55 3.21 9.32
C GLY A 70 5.05 1.76 9.31
N GLU A 71 5.12 1.09 8.15
CA GLU A 71 5.69 -0.26 8.08
C GLU A 71 7.21 -0.27 8.26
N LYS A 72 7.70 -1.38 8.84
CA LYS A 72 9.13 -1.70 8.85
C LYS A 72 9.45 -2.57 7.64
N GLN A 73 10.44 -2.17 6.84
CA GLN A 73 10.90 -2.97 5.72
C GLN A 73 11.70 -4.18 6.24
N SER A 74 11.21 -5.40 5.99
CA SER A 74 12.03 -6.61 6.09
C SER A 74 12.57 -6.93 4.70
N SER A 75 13.85 -6.61 4.46
CA SER A 75 14.50 -6.89 3.18
C SER A 75 15.05 -8.32 3.19
N SER A 76 14.28 -9.29 2.69
CA SER A 76 14.87 -10.57 2.27
C SER A 76 15.34 -10.44 0.82
N ARG A 77 16.65 -10.39 0.59
CA ARG A 77 17.22 -10.73 -0.72
C ARG A 77 17.12 -12.25 -0.86
N MET A 78 16.32 -12.71 -1.81
CA MET A 78 16.50 -14.03 -2.43
C MET A 78 17.16 -13.81 -3.78
#